data_AF-A0A917JVS3-F1
#
_entry.id   AF-A0A917JVS3-F1
#
_cell.length_a   1.000
_cell.length_b   1.000
_cell.length_c   1.000
_cell.angle_alpha   90.00
_cell.angle_beta   90.00
_cell.angle_gamma   90.00
#
_symmetry.space_group_name_H-M   'P 1'
#
loop_
_entity.id
_entity.type
_entity.pdbx_description
1 polymer ?
#
loop_
_entity_poly.entity_id
_entity_poly.type
_entity_poly.pdbx_seq_one_letter_code
_entity_poly.pdbx_strand_id
1 'polypeptide(L)'
;MTLISLWAELDFDLTAFSVQHDALLHSYMVSKMTSPQIVTSDDILLKLCHSVSHVLSSTTASQISHAGMVQSITRTRLKPDVGCFSIFDGGFSGLVVINFSAAAAIEIYRKYMINMGMPESELAFSHTSDEVSNVMGELMNQMLGNFINQVNKELQTSIGQSQPKMLTINKELTISIDANLDEPLARRVSFKTENNHIFYLEFAMDKTEFIKLAEFEHDEEFDLDSLIDEHGSHNEKVSPVATSSNSAASTSTTIKTSADDLLDELGI
;
A
#
# COMPACT_ATOMS: atom_id res chain seq x y z
N MET A 1 34.68 32.91 -65.36
CA MET A 1 34.83 31.60 -64.68
C MET A 1 34.29 31.77 -63.27
N THR A 2 32.98 31.60 -63.11
CA THR A 2 32.28 30.34 -62.74
C THR A 2 32.27 30.12 -61.23
N LEU A 3 31.18 30.57 -60.60
CA LEU A 3 30.61 29.97 -59.38
C LEU A 3 29.14 30.41 -59.12
N ILE A 4 28.46 31.03 -60.09
CA ILE A 4 27.07 31.53 -59.93
C ILE A 4 26.06 30.77 -60.83
N SER A 5 26.52 29.97 -61.79
CA SER A 5 25.65 29.35 -62.80
C SER A 5 25.30 27.89 -62.52
N LEU A 6 25.01 27.52 -61.27
CA LEU A 6 24.50 26.18 -60.92
C LEU A 6 23.34 26.23 -59.91
N TRP A 7 22.49 27.26 -60.01
CA TRP A 7 21.32 27.47 -59.14
C TRP A 7 20.02 27.60 -59.94
N ALA A 8 19.94 27.04 -61.16
CA ALA A 8 18.82 27.29 -62.07
C ALA A 8 18.05 26.06 -62.54
N GLU A 9 18.17 24.90 -61.88
CA GLU A 9 17.54 23.68 -62.44
C GLU A 9 17.01 22.67 -61.44
N LEU A 10 16.56 23.11 -60.26
CA LEU A 10 15.73 22.29 -59.38
C LEU A 10 14.70 23.18 -58.69
N ASP A 11 13.51 23.29 -59.30
CA ASP A 11 12.26 23.61 -58.59
C ASP A 11 11.99 22.45 -57.61
N PHE A 12 12.79 22.38 -56.55
CA PHE A 12 12.60 21.42 -55.48
C PHE A 12 11.53 22.00 -54.57
N ASP A 13 10.33 21.47 -54.72
CA ASP A 13 9.13 21.85 -53.99
C ASP A 13 9.38 21.77 -52.46
N LEU A 14 9.78 22.91 -51.89
CA LEU A 14 10.05 23.09 -50.46
C LEU A 14 8.80 22.80 -49.63
N THR A 15 7.60 22.89 -50.21
CA THR A 15 6.36 22.55 -49.52
C THR A 15 6.19 21.04 -49.39
N ALA A 16 6.58 20.26 -50.41
CA ALA A 16 6.61 18.80 -50.35
C ALA A 16 7.61 18.28 -49.31
N PHE A 17 8.78 18.92 -49.16
CA PHE A 17 9.78 18.52 -48.17
C PHE A 17 9.33 18.80 -46.73
N SER A 18 8.64 19.92 -46.50
CA SER A 18 8.06 20.26 -45.19
C SER A 18 6.96 19.27 -44.78
N VAL A 19 6.06 18.91 -45.71
CA VAL A 19 4.96 17.97 -45.42
C VAL A 19 5.49 16.55 -45.20
N GLN A 20 6.51 16.12 -45.96
CA GLN A 20 7.14 14.82 -45.77
C GLN A 20 7.91 14.75 -44.42
N HIS A 21 8.55 15.85 -44.01
CA HIS A 21 9.26 15.91 -42.74
C HIS A 21 8.30 15.96 -41.55
N ASP A 22 7.17 16.67 -41.65
CA ASP A 22 6.11 16.65 -40.63
C ASP A 22 5.38 15.31 -40.56
N ALA A 23 5.18 14.62 -41.69
CA ALA A 23 4.61 13.27 -41.71
C ALA A 23 5.58 12.22 -41.16
N LEU A 24 6.89 12.36 -41.41
CA LEU A 24 7.93 11.52 -40.83
C LEU A 24 8.13 11.83 -39.34
N LEU A 25 8.04 13.08 -38.91
CA LEU A 25 8.04 13.47 -37.51
C LEU A 25 6.78 12.99 -36.81
N HIS A 26 5.58 13.14 -37.40
CA HIS A 26 4.36 12.51 -36.87
C HIS A 26 4.51 11.00 -36.82
N SER A 27 4.99 10.33 -37.87
CA SER A 27 5.20 8.87 -37.85
C SER A 27 6.30 8.44 -36.87
N TYR A 28 7.31 9.27 -36.61
CA TYR A 28 8.38 9.02 -35.64
C TYR A 28 7.92 9.31 -34.21
N MET A 29 7.08 10.32 -34.00
CA MET A 29 6.43 10.65 -32.73
C MET A 29 5.32 9.66 -32.38
N VAL A 30 4.61 9.13 -33.39
CA VAL A 30 3.65 8.02 -33.28
C VAL A 30 4.39 6.68 -33.08
N SER A 31 5.57 6.49 -33.68
CA SER A 31 6.41 5.30 -33.45
C SER A 31 7.17 5.35 -32.11
N LYS A 32 7.28 6.52 -31.48
CA LYS A 32 7.63 6.67 -30.06
C LYS A 32 6.38 6.49 -29.18
N MET A 33 5.46 5.63 -29.59
CA MET A 33 4.55 4.95 -28.68
C MET A 33 5.40 4.16 -27.71
N THR A 34 5.53 4.73 -26.51
CA THR A 34 5.78 4.03 -25.26
C THR A 34 5.27 2.59 -25.37
N SER A 35 6.19 1.62 -25.30
CA SER A 35 5.79 0.22 -25.12
C SER A 35 4.78 0.18 -23.97
N PRO A 36 3.61 -0.47 -24.14
CA PRO A 36 2.59 -0.46 -23.12
C PRO A 36 3.23 -0.97 -21.82
N GLN A 37 3.00 -0.24 -20.72
CA GLN A 37 3.46 -0.68 -19.40
C GLN A 37 2.76 -2.00 -19.09
N ILE A 38 3.53 -3.07 -18.95
CA ILE A 38 3.04 -4.40 -18.59
C ILE A 38 3.35 -4.61 -17.12
N VAL A 39 2.32 -4.89 -16.32
CA VAL A 39 2.47 -5.33 -14.93
C VAL A 39 2.23 -6.84 -14.88
N THR A 40 3.20 -7.58 -14.34
CA THR A 40 3.16 -9.04 -14.25
C THR A 40 2.84 -9.50 -12.83
N SER A 41 2.52 -10.79 -12.65
CA SER A 41 2.34 -11.39 -11.32
C SER A 41 3.54 -11.19 -10.39
N ASP A 42 4.77 -11.18 -10.94
CA ASP A 42 5.99 -10.98 -10.14
C ASP A 42 6.14 -9.50 -9.70
N ASP A 43 5.63 -8.54 -10.48
CA ASP A 43 5.57 -7.12 -10.07
C ASP A 43 4.56 -6.90 -8.93
N ILE A 44 3.42 -7.58 -8.98
CA ILE A 44 2.43 -7.58 -7.89
C ILE A 44 3.03 -8.19 -6.62
N LEU A 45 3.76 -9.31 -6.75
CA LEU A 45 4.50 -9.91 -5.63
C LEU A 45 5.52 -8.94 -5.03
N LEU A 46 6.27 -8.20 -5.87
CA LEU A 46 7.25 -7.24 -5.39
C LEU A 46 6.59 -6.11 -4.57
N LYS A 47 5.43 -5.62 -5.02
CA LYS A 47 4.64 -4.62 -4.26
C LYS A 47 4.19 -5.16 -2.91
N LEU A 48 3.69 -6.39 -2.88
CA LEU A 48 3.36 -7.07 -1.62
C LEU A 48 4.58 -7.16 -0.70
N CYS A 49 5.77 -7.48 -1.24
CA CYS A 49 7.00 -7.54 -0.45
C CYS A 49 7.42 -6.18 0.12
N HIS A 50 7.22 -5.10 -0.65
CA HIS A 50 7.45 -3.73 -0.19
C HIS A 50 6.45 -3.34 0.91
N SER A 51 5.15 -3.64 0.76
CA SER A 51 4.14 -3.38 1.79
C SER A 51 4.44 -4.10 3.10
N VAL A 52 4.82 -5.39 3.03
CA VAL A 52 5.22 -6.17 4.21
C VAL A 52 6.43 -5.56 4.89
N SER A 53 7.47 -5.23 4.12
CA SER A 53 8.70 -4.64 4.67
C SER A 53 8.43 -3.26 5.28
N HIS A 54 7.62 -2.44 4.61
CA HIS A 54 7.28 -1.09 5.04
C HIS A 54 6.50 -1.11 6.36
N VAL A 55 5.37 -1.82 6.41
CA VAL A 55 4.51 -1.86 7.60
C VAL A 55 5.22 -2.49 8.78
N LEU A 56 5.90 -3.62 8.61
CA LEU A 56 6.63 -4.22 9.73
C LEU A 56 7.77 -3.33 10.20
N SER A 57 8.50 -2.69 9.30
CA SER A 57 9.62 -1.83 9.71
C SER A 57 9.15 -0.57 10.44
N SER A 58 8.08 0.07 9.95
CA SER A 58 7.54 1.29 10.55
C SER A 58 6.91 1.04 11.92
N THR A 59 6.11 -0.02 12.05
CA THR A 59 5.41 -0.35 13.30
C THR A 59 6.34 -0.87 14.39
N THR A 60 7.40 -1.60 14.02
CA THR A 60 8.35 -2.17 14.98
C THR A 60 9.60 -1.32 15.22
N ALA A 61 9.71 -0.17 14.53
CA ALA A 61 10.91 0.66 14.51
C ALA A 61 12.20 -0.16 14.27
N SER A 62 12.15 -1.14 13.37
CA SER A 62 13.27 -2.04 13.08
C SER A 62 13.41 -2.36 11.61
N GLN A 63 14.58 -2.81 11.17
CA GLN A 63 14.81 -3.09 9.76
C GLN A 63 14.32 -4.49 9.37
N ILE A 64 13.26 -4.57 8.58
CA ILE A 64 12.81 -5.81 7.92
C ILE A 64 13.22 -5.78 6.44
N SER A 65 13.82 -6.86 5.96
CA SER A 65 14.26 -6.98 4.56
C SER A 65 13.82 -8.29 3.94
N HIS A 66 13.64 -8.30 2.62
CA HIS A 66 13.37 -9.51 1.83
C HIS A 66 14.54 -9.85 0.91
N ALA A 67 14.64 -11.12 0.52
CA ALA A 67 15.58 -11.56 -0.50
C ALA A 67 15.23 -10.94 -1.87
N GLY A 68 16.25 -10.64 -2.68
CA GLY A 68 16.07 -10.16 -4.06
C GLY A 68 15.73 -11.27 -5.07
N MET A 69 15.70 -12.53 -4.62
CA MET A 69 15.39 -13.69 -5.44
C MET A 69 14.14 -14.38 -4.91
N VAL A 70 13.26 -14.80 -5.82
CA VAL A 70 12.05 -15.55 -5.50
C VAL A 70 12.21 -17.02 -5.89
N GLN A 71 11.61 -17.92 -5.12
CA GLN A 71 11.58 -19.35 -5.40
C GLN A 71 10.23 -19.71 -6.03
N SER A 72 10.23 -20.33 -7.21
CA SER A 72 9.01 -20.96 -7.73
C SER A 72 8.68 -22.19 -6.90
N ILE A 73 7.44 -22.27 -6.42
CA ILE A 73 6.93 -23.42 -5.66
C ILE A 73 5.72 -24.03 -6.37
N THR A 74 5.36 -25.25 -5.99
CA THR A 74 4.22 -25.94 -6.61
C THR A 74 2.90 -25.62 -5.93
N ARG A 75 2.91 -25.41 -4.61
CA ARG A 75 1.71 -25.17 -3.78
C ARG A 75 2.08 -24.37 -2.55
N THR A 76 1.16 -23.52 -2.08
CA THR A 76 1.30 -22.80 -0.81
C THR A 76 0.97 -23.69 0.38
N ARG A 77 1.67 -23.49 1.50
CA ARG A 77 1.51 -24.29 2.71
C ARG A 77 1.74 -23.43 3.95
N LEU A 78 0.98 -23.74 5.00
CA LEU A 78 1.25 -23.21 6.32
C LEU A 78 2.25 -24.14 7.01
N LYS A 79 3.39 -23.58 7.40
CA LYS A 79 4.39 -24.27 8.19
C LYS A 79 4.05 -24.18 9.68
N PRO A 80 4.63 -25.07 10.51
CA PRO A 80 4.51 -24.97 11.97
C PRO A 80 4.98 -23.63 12.53
N ASP A 81 4.64 -23.38 13.79
CA ASP A 81 4.80 -22.13 14.56
C ASP A 81 3.61 -21.18 14.35
N VAL A 82 3.80 -20.08 13.62
CA VAL A 82 2.81 -19.02 13.45
C VAL A 82 2.62 -18.75 11.96
N GLY A 83 1.45 -19.13 11.46
CA GLY A 83 1.10 -18.98 10.05
C GLY A 83 -0.14 -18.13 9.88
N CYS A 84 -0.14 -17.24 8.90
CA CYS A 84 -1.32 -16.48 8.50
C CYS A 84 -1.60 -16.70 7.02
N PHE A 85 -2.89 -16.71 6.65
CA PHE A 85 -3.28 -16.64 5.25
C PHE A 85 -4.43 -15.68 5.04
N SER A 86 -4.49 -15.12 3.83
CA SER A 86 -5.60 -14.31 3.35
C SER A 86 -5.76 -14.49 1.85
N ILE A 87 -7.01 -14.46 1.41
CA ILE A 87 -7.41 -14.51 0.02
C ILE A 87 -7.85 -13.10 -0.38
N PHE A 88 -7.49 -12.69 -1.58
CA PHE A 88 -8.07 -11.51 -2.23
C PHE A 88 -8.77 -11.94 -3.51
N ASP A 89 -9.82 -11.21 -3.88
CA ASP A 89 -10.71 -11.53 -4.99
C ASP A 89 -11.27 -10.25 -5.62
N GLY A 90 -11.70 -10.29 -6.88
CA GLY A 90 -12.17 -9.13 -7.64
C GLY A 90 -11.62 -9.12 -9.06
N GLY A 91 -10.93 -8.04 -9.46
CA GLY A 91 -10.30 -7.94 -10.79
C GLY A 91 -9.25 -9.01 -11.07
N PHE A 92 -8.66 -9.58 -10.01
CA PHE A 92 -7.95 -10.85 -10.03
C PHE A 92 -8.01 -11.48 -8.64
N SER A 93 -7.79 -12.78 -8.58
CA SER A 93 -7.87 -13.54 -7.34
C SER A 93 -6.51 -14.13 -6.98
N GLY A 94 -6.29 -14.33 -5.68
CA GLY A 94 -5.06 -14.94 -5.23
C GLY A 94 -4.98 -15.11 -3.72
N LEU A 95 -3.86 -15.70 -3.30
CA LEU A 95 -3.63 -16.18 -1.95
C LEU A 95 -2.28 -15.69 -1.46
N VAL A 96 -2.28 -15.11 -0.26
CA VAL A 96 -1.08 -14.80 0.51
C VAL A 96 -1.01 -15.72 1.71
N VAL A 97 0.15 -16.32 1.94
CA VAL A 97 0.48 -17.06 3.16
C VAL A 97 1.78 -16.51 3.72
N ILE A 98 1.81 -16.16 5.00
CA ILE A 98 3.05 -15.79 5.69
C ILE A 98 3.30 -16.77 6.82
N ASN A 99 4.49 -17.34 6.84
CA ASN A 99 4.95 -18.31 7.82
C ASN A 99 6.08 -17.70 8.64
N PHE A 100 5.76 -17.26 9.87
CA PHE A 100 6.73 -16.77 10.83
C PHE A 100 7.33 -17.93 11.62
N SER A 101 8.66 -17.93 11.75
CA SER A 101 9.30 -18.74 12.78
C SER A 101 8.90 -18.22 14.16
N ALA A 102 8.87 -19.08 15.17
CA ALA A 102 8.58 -18.69 16.55
C ALA A 102 9.43 -17.49 17.02
N ALA A 103 10.71 -17.47 16.65
CA ALA A 103 11.63 -16.39 17.00
C ALA A 103 11.33 -15.07 16.27
N ALA A 104 10.99 -15.13 14.97
CA ALA A 104 10.59 -13.95 14.22
C ALA A 104 9.27 -13.35 14.74
N ALA A 105 8.28 -14.21 15.04
CA ALA A 105 7.00 -13.78 15.59
C ALA A 105 7.16 -13.05 16.93
N ILE A 106 7.95 -13.61 17.84
CA ILE A 106 8.22 -12.99 19.15
C ILE A 106 9.01 -11.68 18.99
N GLU A 107 10.01 -11.62 18.11
CA GLU A 107 10.75 -10.38 17.90
C GLU A 107 9.84 -9.25 17.40
N ILE A 108 9.03 -9.52 16.37
CA ILE A 108 8.11 -8.54 15.78
C ILE A 108 7.10 -8.08 16.83
N TYR A 109 6.44 -9.02 17.53
CA TYR A 109 5.48 -8.71 18.58
C TYR A 109 6.10 -7.85 19.70
N ARG A 110 7.26 -8.24 20.23
CA ARG A 110 7.89 -7.52 21.33
C ARG A 110 8.29 -6.10 20.92
N LYS A 111 8.90 -5.95 19.74
CA LYS A 111 9.29 -4.63 19.23
C LYS A 111 8.08 -3.73 19.02
N TYR A 112 6.99 -4.27 18.47
CA TYR A 112 5.75 -3.53 18.31
C TYR A 112 5.16 -3.06 19.65
N MET A 113 5.06 -3.94 20.65
CA MET A 113 4.56 -3.58 21.98
C MET A 113 5.46 -2.56 22.71
N ILE A 114 6.78 -2.72 22.62
CA ILE A 114 7.74 -1.78 23.20
C ILE A 114 7.62 -0.41 22.52
N ASN A 115 7.44 -0.38 21.20
CA ASN A 115 7.22 0.86 20.45
C ASN A 115 5.91 1.56 20.86
N MET A 116 4.92 0.81 21.35
CA MET A 116 3.69 1.35 21.97
C MET A 116 3.85 1.71 23.47
N GLY A 117 5.06 1.59 24.03
CA GLY A 117 5.36 1.99 25.41
C GLY A 117 5.13 0.92 26.48
N MET A 118 4.85 -0.34 26.09
CA MET A 118 4.69 -1.44 27.04
C MET A 118 6.06 -1.90 27.58
N PRO A 119 6.21 -2.11 28.90
CA PRO A 119 7.46 -2.57 29.49
C PRO A 119 7.75 -4.03 29.13
N GLU A 120 9.04 -4.34 28.94
CA GLU A 120 9.48 -5.66 28.48
C GLU A 120 9.07 -6.82 29.40
N SER A 121 8.88 -6.55 30.69
CA SER A 121 8.45 -7.52 31.71
C SER A 121 7.00 -7.98 31.57
N GLU A 122 6.15 -7.21 30.88
CA GLU A 122 4.72 -7.52 30.71
C GLU A 122 4.44 -8.28 29.41
N LEU A 123 5.45 -8.44 28.55
CA LEU A 123 5.32 -9.05 27.24
C LEU A 123 5.19 -10.57 27.32
N ALA A 124 4.41 -11.14 26.41
CA ALA A 124 4.34 -12.57 26.23
C ALA A 124 5.71 -13.18 25.89
N PHE A 125 6.03 -14.30 26.54
CA PHE A 125 7.25 -15.08 26.27
C PHE A 125 7.03 -16.16 25.20
N SER A 126 5.79 -16.63 25.02
CA SER A 126 5.45 -17.71 24.09
C SER A 126 4.82 -17.18 22.81
N HIS A 127 5.31 -17.64 21.67
CA HIS A 127 4.76 -17.33 20.34
C HIS A 127 3.32 -17.85 20.17
N THR A 128 2.93 -18.83 20.98
CA THR A 128 1.58 -19.41 20.99
C THR A 128 0.58 -18.64 21.84
N SER A 129 0.97 -17.51 22.42
CA SER A 129 0.05 -16.65 23.18
C SER A 129 -1.02 -16.07 22.26
N ASP A 130 -2.25 -15.95 22.77
CA ASP A 130 -3.36 -15.29 22.06
C ASP A 130 -3.00 -13.84 21.75
N GLU A 131 -2.26 -13.17 22.63
CA GLU A 131 -1.79 -11.80 22.45
C GLU A 131 -0.88 -11.66 21.23
N VAL A 132 0.09 -12.58 21.07
CA VAL A 132 0.99 -12.61 19.91
C VAL A 132 0.18 -12.83 18.63
N SER A 133 -0.76 -13.77 18.65
CA SER A 133 -1.63 -14.06 17.51
C SER A 133 -2.47 -12.86 17.08
N ASN A 134 -3.04 -12.14 18.06
CA ASN A 134 -3.87 -10.95 17.81
C ASN A 134 -3.06 -9.81 17.21
N VAL A 135 -1.90 -9.50 17.79
CA VAL A 135 -1.01 -8.44 17.30
C VAL A 135 -0.49 -8.76 15.91
N MET A 136 -0.02 -9.99 15.69
CA MET A 136 0.46 -10.41 14.38
C MET A 136 -0.67 -10.42 13.34
N GLY A 137 -1.91 -10.73 13.74
CA GLY A 137 -3.10 -10.67 12.89
C GLY A 137 -3.43 -9.23 12.47
N GLU A 138 -3.34 -8.28 13.41
CA GLU A 138 -3.55 -6.86 13.14
C GLU A 138 -2.48 -6.31 12.19
N LEU A 139 -1.19 -6.59 12.46
CA LEU A 139 -0.11 -6.20 11.55
C LEU A 139 -0.31 -6.77 10.14
N MET A 140 -0.81 -8.01 10.04
CA MET A 140 -1.12 -8.61 8.74
C MET A 140 -2.28 -7.92 8.02
N ASN A 141 -3.30 -7.50 8.77
CA ASN A 141 -4.39 -6.73 8.21
C ASN A 141 -3.89 -5.39 7.66
N GLN A 142 -2.95 -4.73 8.35
CA GLN A 142 -2.31 -3.50 7.87
C GLN A 142 -1.42 -3.74 6.65
N MET A 143 -0.60 -4.80 6.65
CA MET A 143 0.27 -5.18 5.52
C MET A 143 -0.54 -5.42 4.25
N LEU A 144 -1.61 -6.21 4.34
CA LEU A 144 -2.46 -6.51 3.19
C LEU A 144 -3.33 -5.33 2.79
N GLY A 145 -3.87 -4.56 3.75
CA GLY A 145 -4.63 -3.35 3.44
C GLY A 145 -3.77 -2.33 2.68
N ASN A 146 -2.53 -2.11 3.12
CA ASN A 146 -1.59 -1.25 2.41
C ASN A 146 -1.26 -1.76 1.00
N PHE A 147 -1.05 -3.07 0.84
CA PHE A 147 -0.83 -3.69 -0.47
C PHE A 147 -2.03 -3.53 -1.41
N ILE A 148 -3.23 -3.89 -0.95
CA ILE A 148 -4.47 -3.82 -1.75
C ILE A 148 -4.75 -2.38 -2.18
N ASN A 149 -4.54 -1.41 -1.29
CA ASN A 149 -4.71 0.01 -1.64
C ASN A 149 -3.74 0.45 -2.74
N GLN A 150 -2.47 0.03 -2.68
CA GLN A 150 -1.49 0.36 -3.73
C GLN A 150 -1.87 -0.28 -5.07
N VAL A 151 -2.25 -1.56 -5.06
CA VAL A 151 -2.62 -2.28 -6.29
C VAL A 151 -3.91 -1.73 -6.90
N ASN A 152 -4.92 -1.41 -6.08
CA ASN A 152 -6.17 -0.83 -6.58
C ASN A 152 -5.92 0.52 -7.28
N LYS A 153 -5.05 1.37 -6.72
CA LYS A 153 -4.68 2.67 -7.31
C LYS A 153 -3.90 2.52 -8.62
N GLU A 154 -3.01 1.53 -8.70
CA GLU A 154 -2.15 1.35 -9.86
C GLU A 154 -2.85 0.63 -11.02
N LEU A 155 -3.64 -0.39 -10.73
CA LEU A 155 -4.33 -1.17 -11.75
C LEU A 155 -5.73 -0.62 -12.08
N GLN A 156 -6.19 0.41 -11.36
CA GLN A 156 -7.55 0.96 -11.44
C GLN A 156 -8.64 -0.12 -11.38
N THR A 157 -8.40 -1.12 -10.54
CA THR A 157 -9.31 -2.25 -10.36
C THR A 157 -9.78 -2.30 -8.93
N SER A 158 -10.97 -2.87 -8.70
CA SER A 158 -11.47 -3.15 -7.37
C SER A 158 -11.09 -4.58 -6.97
N ILE A 159 -10.36 -4.70 -5.87
CA ILE A 159 -10.01 -5.97 -5.24
C ILE A 159 -10.53 -5.92 -3.80
N GLY A 160 -11.33 -6.93 -3.44
CA GLY A 160 -11.73 -7.20 -2.07
C GLY A 160 -10.76 -8.17 -1.40
N GLN A 161 -10.69 -8.08 -0.07
CA GLN A 161 -9.86 -8.95 0.75
C GLN A 161 -10.72 -9.71 1.76
N SER A 162 -10.47 -11.01 1.91
CA SER A 162 -10.95 -11.76 3.06
C SER A 162 -10.10 -11.43 4.30
N GLN A 163 -10.72 -11.39 5.47
CA GLN A 163 -9.98 -11.13 6.71
C GLN A 163 -8.84 -12.14 6.90
N PRO A 164 -7.61 -11.69 7.20
CA PRO A 164 -6.49 -12.57 7.49
C PRO A 164 -6.81 -13.47 8.68
N LYS A 165 -6.52 -14.77 8.54
CA LYS A 165 -6.69 -15.73 9.64
C LYS A 165 -5.34 -16.14 10.18
N MET A 166 -5.06 -15.77 11.43
CA MET A 166 -3.87 -16.21 12.15
C MET A 166 -4.10 -17.61 12.74
N LEU A 167 -3.13 -18.49 12.56
CA LEU A 167 -3.17 -19.87 13.04
C LEU A 167 -1.85 -20.20 13.72
N THR A 168 -1.93 -20.66 14.96
CA THR A 168 -0.82 -21.36 15.63
C THR A 168 -0.90 -22.83 15.28
N ILE A 169 0.14 -23.37 14.65
CA ILE A 169 0.07 -24.70 14.04
C ILE A 169 1.24 -25.56 14.49
N ASN A 170 0.92 -26.78 14.93
CA ASN A 170 1.93 -27.75 15.38
C ASN A 170 2.36 -28.73 14.28
N LYS A 171 1.77 -28.63 13.08
CA LYS A 171 2.00 -29.51 11.91
C LYS A 171 1.85 -28.72 10.62
N GLU A 172 2.55 -29.13 9.56
CA GLU A 172 2.38 -28.51 8.24
C GLU A 172 0.95 -28.75 7.71
N LEU A 173 0.29 -27.69 7.24
CA LEU A 173 -1.02 -27.74 6.61
C LEU A 173 -0.92 -27.30 5.16
N THR A 174 -1.54 -28.05 4.26
CA THR A 174 -1.69 -27.62 2.86
C THR A 174 -2.99 -26.84 2.75
N ILE A 175 -2.91 -25.62 2.21
CA ILE A 175 -4.10 -24.84 1.90
C ILE A 175 -4.49 -25.13 0.45
N SER A 176 -5.74 -25.56 0.26
CA SER A 176 -6.40 -25.55 -1.04
C SER A 176 -7.55 -24.58 -0.94
N ILE A 177 -7.55 -23.54 -1.76
CA ILE A 177 -8.67 -22.61 -1.85
C ILE A 177 -9.29 -22.80 -3.22
N ASP A 178 -10.61 -22.93 -3.23
CA ASP A 178 -11.41 -22.96 -4.45
C ASP A 178 -11.56 -21.53 -4.98
N ALA A 179 -10.42 -20.92 -5.32
CA ALA A 179 -10.33 -19.55 -5.85
C ALA A 179 -10.51 -19.52 -7.37
N ASN A 180 -10.95 -20.63 -7.98
CA ASN A 180 -11.04 -20.80 -9.45
C ASN A 180 -9.76 -20.36 -10.19
N LEU A 181 -8.59 -20.69 -9.62
CA LEU A 181 -7.29 -20.41 -10.27
C LEU A 181 -7.03 -21.49 -11.32
N ASP A 182 -6.96 -21.12 -12.59
CA ASP A 182 -6.74 -22.04 -13.72
C ASP A 182 -5.28 -22.50 -13.79
N GLU A 183 -4.35 -21.55 -13.88
CA GLU A 183 -2.90 -21.79 -13.98
C GLU A 183 -2.16 -21.00 -12.89
N PRO A 184 -2.28 -21.41 -11.61
CA PRO A 184 -1.71 -20.66 -10.50
C PRO A 184 -0.18 -20.69 -10.53
N LEU A 185 0.42 -19.49 -10.54
CA LEU A 185 1.84 -19.30 -10.30
C LEU A 185 2.07 -19.05 -8.81
N ALA A 186 2.73 -19.99 -8.16
CA ALA A 186 3.11 -19.87 -6.76
C ALA A 186 4.59 -19.48 -6.61
N ARG A 187 4.84 -18.47 -5.76
CA ARG A 187 6.16 -17.93 -5.45
C ARG A 187 6.37 -17.92 -3.95
N ARG A 188 7.62 -18.15 -3.51
CA ARG A 188 8.06 -17.98 -2.13
C ARG A 188 9.19 -16.96 -2.06
N VAL A 189 9.10 -16.07 -1.08
CA VAL A 189 10.11 -15.06 -0.76
C VAL A 189 10.55 -15.23 0.69
N SER A 190 11.84 -15.11 0.95
CA SER A 190 12.40 -15.14 2.31
C SER A 190 12.58 -13.73 2.83
N PHE A 191 12.17 -13.51 4.08
CA PHE A 191 12.37 -12.28 4.82
C PHE A 191 13.30 -12.49 6.00
N LYS A 192 13.93 -11.41 6.45
CA LYS A 192 14.82 -11.37 7.61
C LYS A 192 14.44 -10.18 8.49
N THR A 193 14.34 -10.45 9.78
CA THR A 193 14.26 -9.43 10.82
C THR A 193 15.64 -8.82 11.10
N GLU A 194 15.69 -7.77 11.92
CA GLU A 194 16.94 -7.14 12.35
C GLU A 194 17.85 -8.11 13.10
N ASN A 195 17.30 -9.02 13.90
CA ASN A 195 18.07 -10.08 14.57
C ASN A 195 18.30 -11.32 13.69
N ASN A 196 18.14 -11.20 12.37
CA ASN A 196 18.33 -12.26 11.38
C ASN A 196 17.40 -13.47 11.55
N HIS A 197 16.25 -13.32 12.21
CA HIS A 197 15.23 -14.38 12.21
C HIS A 197 14.51 -14.39 10.86
N ILE A 198 14.27 -15.60 10.36
CA ILE A 198 13.70 -15.79 9.02
C ILE A 198 12.20 -16.06 9.13
N PHE A 199 11.45 -15.48 8.20
CA PHE A 199 10.08 -15.87 7.88
C PHE A 199 9.89 -15.92 6.37
N TYR A 200 8.81 -16.56 5.93
CA TYR A 200 8.54 -16.77 4.50
C TYR A 200 7.19 -16.19 4.12
N LEU A 201 7.15 -15.52 2.97
CA LEU A 201 5.92 -15.16 2.28
C LEU A 201 5.75 -16.10 1.10
N GLU A 202 4.55 -16.67 0.94
CA GLU A 202 4.13 -17.42 -0.21
C GLU A 202 2.94 -16.73 -0.86
N PHE A 203 3.01 -16.55 -2.17
CA PHE A 203 2.03 -15.85 -2.97
C PHE A 203 1.61 -16.74 -4.11
N ALA A 204 0.32 -16.84 -4.38
CA ALA A 204 -0.22 -17.55 -5.53
C ALA A 204 -1.33 -16.74 -6.19
N MET A 205 -1.26 -16.56 -7.51
CA MET A 205 -2.31 -15.99 -8.35
C MET A 205 -2.24 -16.63 -9.73
N ASP A 206 -3.27 -16.43 -10.55
CA ASP A 206 -3.22 -16.84 -11.95
C ASP A 206 -2.14 -16.10 -12.72
N LYS A 207 -1.58 -16.78 -13.72
CA LYS A 207 -0.66 -16.15 -14.67
C LYS A 207 -1.41 -15.11 -15.52
N THR A 208 -1.32 -13.85 -15.11
CA THR A 208 -1.94 -12.73 -15.80
C THR A 208 -0.94 -11.59 -16.06
N GLU A 209 -1.19 -10.84 -17.13
CA GLU A 209 -0.46 -9.64 -17.50
C GLU A 209 -1.45 -8.48 -17.60
N PHE A 210 -1.20 -7.40 -16.87
CA PHE A 210 -1.99 -6.18 -16.94
C PHE A 210 -1.32 -5.22 -17.91
N ILE A 211 -1.95 -4.98 -19.05
CA ILE A 211 -1.41 -4.14 -20.12
C ILE A 211 -2.07 -2.76 -20.02
N LYS A 212 -1.29 -1.72 -19.77
CA LYS A 212 -1.79 -0.35 -19.74
C LYS A 212 -2.23 0.08 -21.14
N LEU A 213 -3.53 0.20 -21.36
CA LEU A 213 -4.13 0.58 -22.64
C LEU A 213 -4.32 2.09 -22.81
N ALA A 214 -4.44 2.83 -21.71
CA ALA A 214 -4.61 4.27 -21.70
C ALA A 214 -3.81 4.90 -20.56
N GLU A 215 -3.34 6.13 -20.76
CA GLU A 215 -2.90 6.96 -19.65
C GLU A 215 -4.12 7.44 -18.87
N PHE A 216 -4.05 7.31 -17.55
CA PHE A 216 -5.06 7.78 -16.62
C PHE A 216 -4.36 8.62 -15.56
N GLU A 217 -5.03 9.68 -15.10
CA GLU A 217 -4.57 10.49 -13.99
C GLU A 217 -4.75 9.68 -12.70
N HIS A 218 -3.73 9.66 -11.85
CA HIS A 218 -3.92 9.17 -10.49
C HIS A 218 -4.71 10.24 -9.75
N ASP A 219 -5.84 9.85 -9.14
CA ASP A 219 -6.52 10.73 -8.18
C ASP A 219 -5.48 11.15 -7.13
N GLU A 220 -5.11 12.43 -7.11
CA GLU A 220 -4.20 12.98 -6.12
C GLU A 220 -4.73 12.57 -4.74
N GLU A 221 -3.85 12.01 -3.91
CA GLU A 221 -4.18 11.64 -2.55
C GLU A 221 -4.68 12.90 -1.85
N PHE A 222 -5.99 12.99 -1.63
CA PHE A 222 -6.57 14.03 -0.79
C PHE A 222 -6.05 13.80 0.62
N ASP A 223 -5.02 14.55 0.98
CA ASP A 223 -4.48 14.56 2.32
C ASP A 223 -5.56 15.11 3.27
N LEU A 224 -6.00 14.28 4.20
CA LEU A 224 -7.07 14.60 5.13
C LEU A 224 -6.68 15.79 6.02
N ASP A 225 -5.38 15.94 6.30
CA ASP A 225 -4.84 17.08 7.05
C ASP A 225 -4.98 18.38 6.25
N SER A 226 -4.75 18.33 4.92
CA SER A 226 -4.94 19.48 4.03
C SER A 226 -6.40 19.97 3.96
N LEU A 227 -7.38 19.04 3.97
CA LEU A 227 -8.81 19.37 4.03
C LEU A 227 -9.23 19.94 5.41
N ILE A 228 -8.60 19.46 6.49
CA ILE A 228 -8.84 19.98 7.83
C ILE A 228 -8.27 21.40 7.97
N ASP A 229 -7.09 21.67 7.40
CA ASP A 229 -6.47 23.01 7.39
C ASP A 229 -7.30 24.02 6.59
N GLU A 230 -7.89 23.61 5.46
CA GLU A 230 -8.81 24.45 4.66
C GLU A 230 -10.07 24.86 5.44
N HIS A 231 -10.59 23.98 6.30
CA HIS A 231 -11.80 24.24 7.09
C HIS A 231 -11.52 24.79 8.52
N GLY A 232 -10.32 24.60 9.06
CA GLY A 232 -9.90 25.13 10.38
C GLY A 232 -9.62 26.64 10.38
N SER A 233 -9.36 27.22 9.22
CA SER A 233 -8.94 28.63 9.06
C SER A 233 -10.07 29.66 9.18
N HIS A 234 -11.32 29.24 9.39
CA HIS A 234 -12.49 30.14 9.39
C HIS A 234 -12.97 30.64 10.76
N ASN A 235 -12.31 30.28 11.88
CA ASN A 235 -12.83 30.60 13.21
C ASN A 235 -11.92 31.42 14.16
N GLU A 236 -10.91 32.13 13.67
CA GLU A 236 -10.09 33.00 14.52
C GLU A 236 -9.93 34.42 13.96
N LYS A 237 -10.91 35.29 14.24
CA LYS A 237 -10.68 36.74 14.34
C LYS A 237 -11.61 37.38 15.38
N VAL A 238 -11.22 37.37 16.66
CA VAL A 238 -11.38 38.55 17.53
C VAL A 238 -10.25 38.60 18.57
N SER A 239 -9.39 39.61 18.46
CA SER A 239 -8.35 39.98 19.44
C SER A 239 -8.91 40.84 20.60
N PRO A 240 -8.20 40.94 21.74
CA PRO A 240 -8.75 41.36 23.04
C PRO A 240 -8.60 42.86 23.32
N VAL A 241 -9.54 43.44 24.09
CA VAL A 241 -9.39 44.76 24.73
C VAL A 241 -9.85 44.69 26.19
N ALA A 242 -8.97 45.15 27.09
CA ALA A 242 -9.13 45.21 28.53
C ALA A 242 -10.00 46.39 29.00
N THR A 243 -10.69 46.26 30.16
CA THR A 243 -10.58 47.15 31.35
C THR A 243 -11.54 46.75 32.48
N SER A 244 -10.94 46.58 33.66
CA SER A 244 -11.37 46.57 35.07
C SER A 244 -12.74 47.15 35.50
N SER A 245 -13.45 46.44 36.40
CA SER A 245 -13.86 46.93 37.75
C SER A 245 -14.71 45.93 38.58
N ASN A 246 -14.23 45.64 39.79
CA ASN A 246 -14.87 45.18 41.05
C ASN A 246 -16.39 44.88 41.18
N SER A 247 -16.66 43.77 41.89
CA SER A 247 -17.59 43.59 43.05
C SER A 247 -18.70 42.54 42.91
N ALA A 248 -18.56 41.50 43.75
CA ALA A 248 -19.56 40.87 44.61
C ALA A 248 -20.82 40.15 44.05
N ALA A 249 -21.09 39.04 44.74
CA ALA A 249 -22.36 38.32 44.90
C ALA A 249 -22.68 37.20 43.89
N SER A 250 -22.69 35.99 44.45
CA SER A 250 -23.18 34.72 43.94
C SER A 250 -24.61 34.81 43.41
N THR A 251 -24.89 34.17 42.26
CA THR A 251 -26.08 33.32 41.98
C THR A 251 -26.03 32.82 40.53
N SER A 252 -26.13 31.50 40.37
CA SER A 252 -26.43 30.68 39.17
C SER A 252 -26.46 31.35 37.79
N THR A 253 -25.58 30.92 36.87
CA THR A 253 -25.86 30.68 35.44
C THR A 253 -24.64 29.95 34.84
N THR A 254 -24.77 28.66 34.52
CA THR A 254 -23.73 27.95 33.75
C THR A 254 -23.92 28.28 32.28
N ILE A 255 -22.84 28.76 31.68
CA ILE A 255 -22.71 29.27 30.32
C ILE A 255 -22.86 28.10 29.34
N LYS A 256 -23.88 28.14 28.46
CA LYS A 256 -23.99 27.25 27.30
C LYS A 256 -22.86 27.57 26.32
N THR A 257 -22.00 26.60 26.08
CA THR A 257 -20.97 26.62 25.03
C THR A 257 -21.58 26.19 23.70
N SER A 258 -21.07 26.69 22.58
CA SER A 258 -21.57 26.45 21.20
C SER A 258 -21.60 24.99 20.72
N ALA A 259 -21.23 24.04 21.59
CA ALA A 259 -21.41 22.61 21.36
C ALA A 259 -22.83 22.14 21.72
N ASP A 260 -23.52 22.82 22.65
CA ASP A 260 -24.90 22.46 23.06
C ASP A 260 -25.92 22.81 21.97
N ASP A 261 -25.70 23.88 21.19
CA ASP A 261 -26.65 24.31 20.15
C ASP A 261 -26.70 23.35 18.96
N LEU A 262 -25.65 22.54 18.73
CA LEU A 262 -25.61 21.54 17.66
C LEU A 262 -26.33 20.23 18.04
N LEU A 263 -26.40 19.92 19.33
CA LEU A 263 -27.09 18.73 19.83
C LEU A 263 -28.61 18.93 19.83
N ASP A 264 -29.05 20.14 20.22
CA ASP A 264 -30.47 20.53 20.17
C ASP A 264 -31.03 20.54 18.72
N GLU A 265 -30.20 20.76 17.69
CA GLU A 265 -30.62 20.75 16.28
C GLU A 265 -30.69 19.33 15.66
N LEU A 266 -29.95 18.36 16.22
CA LEU A 266 -29.95 16.96 15.76
C LEU A 266 -31.02 16.08 16.44
N GLY A 267 -31.78 16.63 17.40
CA GLY A 267 -32.92 15.95 18.01
C GLY A 267 -32.55 14.71 18.84
N ILE A 268 -31.34 14.67 19.40
CA ILE A 268 -30.88 13.67 20.37
C ILE A 268 -30.38 14.33 21.65
#